data_AF-V7AID7-F1
#
_entry.id   AF-V7AID7-F1
#
_cell.length_a   1.000
_cell.length_b   1.000
_cell.length_c   1.000
_cell.angle_alpha   90.00
_cell.angle_beta   90.00
_cell.angle_gamma   90.00
#
_symmetry.space_group_name_H-M   'P 1'
#
loop_
_entity.id
_entity.type
_entity.pdbx_description
1 polymer ?
#
loop_
_entity_poly.entity_id
_entity_poly.type
_entity_poly.pdbx_seq_one_letter_code
_entity_poly.pdbx_strand_id
1 'polypeptide(L)'
;MEENKLKYFKGFLNQTQLGMREFVVKMKEMEEDIRFCYADPIKYNKDDFLNLILVYACFIVELFLRLHTYTDVEGRDPLLTKQWMLTDIQNDLILLENQLPLFVLEQFFNLTRMNLLLPSFLEICFNYFKNLEIGTFCPRPTSQIF
;
A
#
# COMPACT_ATOMS: atom_id res chain seq x y z
N MET A 1 13.95 -6.69 6.26
CA MET A 1 12.92 -5.83 5.65
C MET A 1 13.22 -5.57 4.18
N GLU A 2 14.47 -5.23 3.80
CA GLU A 2 14.82 -4.91 2.39
C GLU A 2 14.67 -6.06 1.38
N GLU A 3 15.11 -7.29 1.72
CA GLU A 3 14.91 -8.45 0.81
C GLU A 3 13.43 -8.73 0.52
N ASN A 4 12.57 -8.47 1.50
CA ASN A 4 11.12 -8.60 1.33
C ASN A 4 10.55 -7.48 0.44
N LYS A 5 11.13 -6.28 0.45
CA LYS A 5 10.70 -5.18 -0.43
C LYS A 5 10.83 -5.59 -1.90
N LEU A 6 11.93 -6.25 -2.30
CA LEU A 6 12.09 -6.73 -3.68
C LEU A 6 11.10 -7.83 -4.05
N LYS A 7 10.85 -8.79 -3.14
CA LYS A 7 9.86 -9.85 -3.35
C LYS A 7 8.46 -9.27 -3.57
N TYR A 8 8.06 -8.32 -2.73
CA TYR A 8 6.74 -7.70 -2.79
C TYR A 8 6.61 -6.79 -4.01
N PHE A 9 7.67 -6.05 -4.35
CA PHE A 9 7.72 -5.26 -5.56
C PHE A 9 7.52 -6.14 -6.82
N LYS A 10 8.21 -7.29 -6.91
CA LYS A 10 8.00 -8.25 -8.00
C LYS A 10 6.58 -8.83 -8.00
N GLY A 11 6.02 -9.12 -6.83
CA GLY A 11 4.63 -9.57 -6.67
C GLY A 11 3.66 -8.55 -7.25
N PHE A 12 3.77 -7.29 -6.83
CA PHE A 12 2.96 -6.18 -7.33
C PHE A 12 3.05 -6.06 -8.86
N LEU A 13 4.28 -6.06 -9.41
CA LEU A 13 4.48 -5.97 -10.86
C LEU A 13 3.78 -7.09 -11.64
N ASN A 14 3.79 -8.32 -11.11
CA ASN A 14 3.07 -9.43 -11.73
C ASN A 14 1.54 -9.24 -11.70
N GLN A 15 1.03 -8.51 -10.71
CA GLN A 15 -0.39 -8.18 -10.60
C GLN A 15 -0.78 -6.96 -11.44
N THR A 16 0.17 -6.15 -11.92
CA THR A 16 -0.14 -4.86 -12.58
C THR A 16 -0.58 -5.06 -14.03
N GLN A 17 -1.51 -4.23 -14.51
CA GLN A 17 -1.94 -4.21 -15.92
C GLN A 17 -1.11 -3.27 -16.80
N LEU A 18 -0.43 -2.30 -16.19
CA LEU A 18 0.33 -1.26 -16.89
C LEU A 18 1.79 -1.63 -17.08
N GLY A 19 2.38 -1.11 -18.15
CA GLY A 19 3.83 -1.10 -18.31
C GLY A 19 4.49 -0.14 -17.33
N MET A 20 5.73 -0.46 -16.90
CA MET A 20 6.53 0.38 -15.99
C MET A 20 6.62 1.85 -16.42
N ARG A 21 6.58 2.14 -17.73
CA ARG A 21 6.64 3.51 -18.25
C ARG A 21 5.38 4.31 -17.96
N GLU A 22 4.21 3.74 -18.21
CA GLU A 22 2.91 4.38 -17.96
C GLU A 22 2.72 4.61 -16.46
N PHE A 23 3.19 3.66 -15.67
CA PHE A 23 3.23 3.75 -14.22
C PHE A 23 4.06 4.95 -13.73
N VAL A 24 5.29 5.11 -14.25
CA VAL A 24 6.16 6.24 -13.89
C VAL A 24 5.55 7.59 -14.31
N VAL A 25 4.83 7.64 -15.42
CA VAL A 25 4.14 8.87 -15.85
C VAL A 25 3.05 9.26 -14.86
N LYS A 26 2.16 8.34 -14.49
CA LYS A 26 1.12 8.60 -13.47
C LYS A 26 1.70 9.07 -12.14
N MET A 27 2.79 8.46 -11.71
CA MET A 27 3.49 8.85 -10.49
C MET A 27 4.02 10.29 -10.55
N LYS A 28 4.54 10.70 -11.71
CA LYS A 28 5.02 12.08 -11.92
C LYS A 28 3.89 13.10 -11.91
N GLU A 29 2.70 12.72 -12.36
CA GLU A 29 1.50 13.57 -12.32
C GLU A 29 0.99 13.77 -10.89
N MET A 30 1.06 12.73 -10.04
CA MET A 30 0.60 12.79 -8.65
C MET A 30 1.62 13.41 -7.69
N GLU A 31 2.87 13.63 -8.10
CA GLU A 31 3.96 14.03 -7.21
C GLU A 31 3.63 15.24 -6.34
N GLU A 32 3.09 16.30 -6.96
CA GLU A 32 2.79 17.56 -6.27
C GLU A 32 1.69 17.37 -5.23
N ASP A 33 0.63 16.64 -5.58
CA ASP A 33 -0.48 16.31 -4.67
C ASP A 33 0.01 15.51 -3.47
N ILE A 34 0.92 14.55 -3.69
CA ILE A 34 1.51 13.75 -2.62
C ILE A 34 2.33 14.64 -1.69
N ARG A 35 3.17 15.53 -2.24
CA ARG A 35 3.97 16.47 -1.43
C ARG A 35 3.09 17.41 -0.62
N PHE A 36 1.98 17.86 -1.17
CA PHE A 36 1.04 18.76 -0.49
C PHE A 36 0.36 18.12 0.72
N CYS A 37 0.36 16.78 0.81
CA CYS A 37 -0.18 16.07 1.97
C CYS A 37 0.73 16.12 3.21
N TYR A 38 1.99 16.55 3.07
CA TYR A 38 2.94 16.67 4.17
C TYR A 38 3.05 18.12 4.63
N ALA A 39 2.96 18.35 5.94
CA ALA A 39 3.06 19.68 6.53
C ALA A 39 4.44 20.31 6.34
N ASP A 40 5.49 19.49 6.38
CA ASP A 40 6.88 19.91 6.19
C ASP A 40 7.34 19.70 4.75
N PRO A 41 8.16 20.62 4.21
CA PRO A 41 8.76 20.46 2.90
C PRO A 41 9.64 19.21 2.82
N ILE A 42 9.32 18.33 1.89
CA ILE A 42 10.10 17.11 1.64
C ILE A 42 11.37 17.48 0.87
N LYS A 43 12.53 17.28 1.52
CA LYS A 43 13.86 17.67 0.99
C LYS A 43 14.42 16.75 -0.10
N TYR A 44 13.74 15.66 -0.43
CA TYR A 44 14.13 14.77 -1.52
C TYR A 44 13.88 15.42 -2.87
N ASN A 45 14.82 15.23 -3.81
CA ASN A 45 14.59 15.57 -5.21
C ASN A 45 13.43 14.73 -5.78
N LYS A 46 12.94 15.12 -6.96
CA LYS A 46 11.77 14.51 -7.59
C LYS A 46 11.93 13.00 -7.79
N ASP A 47 13.06 12.55 -8.33
CA ASP A 47 13.25 11.13 -8.66
C ASP A 47 13.42 10.27 -7.40
N ASP A 48 14.18 10.73 -6.41
CA ASP A 48 14.35 10.02 -5.14
C ASP A 48 13.04 9.94 -4.38
N PHE A 49 12.26 11.02 -4.37
CA PHE A 49 10.94 11.03 -3.75
C PHE A 49 10.01 10.00 -4.40
N LEU A 50 9.89 10.02 -5.73
CA LEU A 50 9.03 9.08 -6.45
C LEU A 50 9.48 7.63 -6.27
N ASN A 51 10.79 7.36 -6.21
CA ASN A 51 11.32 6.04 -5.93
C ASN A 51 10.95 5.55 -4.52
N LEU A 52 10.99 6.44 -3.52
CA LEU A 52 10.53 6.11 -2.17
C LEU A 52 9.05 5.74 -2.19
N ILE A 53 8.18 6.62 -2.71
CA ILE A 53 6.74 6.37 -2.78
C ILE A 53 6.44 5.06 -3.51
N LEU A 54 7.11 4.81 -4.64
CA LEU A 54 6.97 3.59 -5.42
C LEU A 54 7.22 2.33 -4.58
N VAL A 55 8.37 2.27 -3.92
CA VAL A 55 8.75 1.09 -3.12
C VAL A 55 7.78 0.89 -1.96
N TYR A 56 7.40 1.96 -1.25
CA TYR A 56 6.48 1.88 -0.12
C TYR A 56 5.06 1.48 -0.54
N ALA A 57 4.51 2.11 -1.56
CA ALA A 57 3.15 1.83 -2.02
C ALA A 57 3.02 0.42 -2.60
N CYS A 58 3.98 -0.03 -3.43
CA CYS A 58 4.00 -1.41 -3.92
C CYS A 58 4.06 -2.43 -2.77
N PHE A 59 4.91 -2.17 -1.77
CA PHE A 59 5.03 -3.05 -0.61
C PHE A 59 3.71 -3.14 0.16
N ILE A 60 3.09 -2.01 0.47
CA ILE A 60 1.84 -1.95 1.24
C ILE A 60 0.69 -2.61 0.46
N VAL A 61 0.49 -2.27 -0.80
CA VAL A 61 -0.60 -2.83 -1.62
C VAL A 61 -0.44 -4.34 -1.77
N GLU A 62 0.75 -4.83 -2.12
CA GLU A 62 1.02 -6.26 -2.23
C GLU A 62 0.84 -6.98 -0.89
N LEU A 63 1.23 -6.36 0.23
CA LEU A 63 1.02 -6.93 1.56
C LEU A 63 -0.45 -7.14 1.86
N PHE A 64 -1.29 -6.12 1.65
CA PHE A 64 -2.73 -6.23 1.88
C PHE A 64 -3.41 -7.20 0.92
N LEU A 65 -3.00 -7.23 -0.36
CA LEU A 65 -3.45 -8.24 -1.31
C LEU A 65 -3.13 -9.64 -0.80
N ARG A 66 -1.90 -9.86 -0.30
CA ARG A 66 -1.49 -11.16 0.23
C ARG A 66 -2.31 -11.56 1.46
N LEU A 67 -2.47 -10.64 2.40
CA LEU A 67 -3.25 -10.84 3.62
C LEU A 67 -4.73 -11.14 3.34
N HIS A 68 -5.29 -10.55 2.28
CA HIS A 68 -6.69 -10.71 1.93
C HIS A 68 -6.97 -11.99 1.11
N THR A 69 -6.06 -12.36 0.21
CA THR A 69 -6.31 -13.42 -0.78
C THR A 69 -5.69 -14.76 -0.43
N TYR A 70 -4.60 -14.79 0.34
CA TYR A 70 -3.93 -16.04 0.68
C TYR A 70 -4.45 -16.55 2.03
N THR A 71 -5.40 -17.47 1.99
CA THR A 71 -5.55 -18.48 3.05
C THR A 71 -4.41 -19.47 2.89
N ASP A 72 -3.25 -19.16 3.49
CA ASP A 72 -2.10 -20.03 3.76
C ASP A 72 -2.10 -21.41 3.06
N VAL A 73 -1.96 -21.44 1.73
CA VAL A 73 -1.88 -22.74 1.03
C VAL A 73 -0.45 -23.31 1.15
N GLU A 74 0.55 -22.50 1.52
CA GLU A 74 1.95 -22.96 1.50
C GLU A 74 2.92 -22.34 2.52
N GLY A 75 2.52 -21.48 3.48
CA GLY A 75 3.42 -21.04 4.57
C GLY A 75 4.75 -20.39 4.13
N ARG A 76 4.87 -19.96 2.86
CA ARG A 76 6.14 -19.58 2.21
C ARG A 76 6.50 -18.11 2.30
N ASP A 77 5.66 -17.27 2.93
CA ASP A 77 6.02 -15.88 3.16
C ASP A 77 6.46 -15.67 4.61
N PRO A 78 7.78 -15.57 4.90
CA PRO A 78 8.25 -15.37 6.26
C PRO A 78 7.65 -14.14 6.94
N LEU A 79 7.24 -13.13 6.15
CA LEU A 79 6.54 -11.95 6.68
C LEU A 79 5.14 -12.27 7.20
N LEU A 80 4.45 -13.26 6.63
CA LEU A 80 3.12 -13.66 7.05
C LEU A 80 3.17 -14.80 8.10
N THR A 81 4.23 -15.61 8.07
CA THR A 81 4.41 -16.75 8.99
C THR A 81 4.98 -16.33 10.34
N LYS A 82 5.78 -15.25 10.41
CA LYS A 82 6.40 -14.79 11.66
C LYS A 82 5.57 -13.68 12.29
N GLN A 83 4.80 -14.02 13.32
CA GLN A 83 3.90 -13.10 14.01
C GLN A 83 4.56 -11.79 14.44
N TRP A 84 5.78 -11.84 14.98
CA TRP A 84 6.49 -10.63 15.41
C TRP A 84 6.84 -9.68 14.26
N MET A 85 7.12 -10.20 13.05
CA MET A 85 7.37 -9.37 11.87
C MET A 85 6.09 -8.68 11.39
N LEU A 86 4.95 -9.38 11.46
CA LEU A 86 3.65 -8.76 11.19
C LEU A 86 3.34 -7.68 12.21
N THR A 87 3.61 -7.91 13.50
CA THR A 87 3.40 -6.92 14.56
C THR A 87 4.26 -5.68 14.34
N ASP A 88 5.54 -5.83 13.98
CA ASP A 88 6.40 -4.70 13.65
C ASP A 88 5.84 -3.90 12.46
N ILE A 89 5.42 -4.59 11.39
CA ILE A 89 4.80 -3.93 10.23
C ILE A 89 3.48 -3.26 10.59
N GLN A 90 2.65 -3.87 11.43
CA GLN A 90 1.40 -3.28 11.90
C GLN A 90 1.66 -2.00 12.68
N ASN A 91 2.66 -2.01 13.57
CA ASN A 91 3.07 -0.82 14.31
C ASN A 91 3.55 0.28 13.34
N ASP A 92 4.40 -0.05 12.37
CA ASP A 92 4.86 0.88 11.34
C ASP A 92 3.69 1.45 10.51
N LEU A 93 2.67 0.63 10.21
CA LEU A 93 1.47 1.06 9.51
C LEU A 93 0.55 1.92 10.39
N ILE A 94 0.54 1.76 11.71
CA ILE A 94 -0.29 2.61 12.60
C ILE A 94 0.35 3.99 12.79
N LEU A 95 1.67 4.11 12.65
CA LEU A 95 2.38 5.38 12.78
C LEU A 95 2.03 6.33 11.63
N LEU A 96 1.22 7.35 11.96
CA LEU A 96 0.76 8.42 11.06
C LEU A 96 1.91 9.15 10.34
N GLU A 97 3.06 9.32 11.01
CA GLU A 97 4.21 10.06 10.46
C GLU A 97 4.87 9.36 9.26
N ASN A 98 4.73 8.04 9.15
CA ASN A 98 5.35 7.22 8.10
C ASN A 98 4.37 6.82 6.99
N GLN A 99 3.14 7.34 7.01
CA GLN A 99 2.08 6.92 6.10
C GLN A 99 2.15 7.66 4.76
N LEU A 100 1.88 6.89 3.70
CA LEU A 100 1.49 7.44 2.41
C LEU A 100 0.02 7.89 2.47
N PRO A 101 -0.35 8.98 1.78
CA PRO A 101 -1.76 9.33 1.64
C PRO A 101 -2.55 8.17 1.02
N LEU A 102 -3.73 7.86 1.57
CA LEU A 102 -4.53 6.71 1.15
C LEU A 102 -4.81 6.68 -0.36
N PHE A 103 -5.09 7.85 -0.96
CA PHE A 103 -5.36 7.94 -2.39
C PHE A 103 -4.21 7.39 -3.25
N VAL A 104 -2.96 7.49 -2.78
CA VAL A 104 -1.80 6.90 -3.47
C VAL A 104 -1.93 5.39 -3.48
N LEU A 105 -2.23 4.78 -2.34
CA LEU A 105 -2.38 3.33 -2.23
C LEU A 105 -3.58 2.83 -3.05
N GLU A 106 -4.68 3.58 -3.08
CA GLU A 106 -5.84 3.28 -3.93
C GLU A 106 -5.50 3.33 -5.42
N GLN A 107 -4.73 4.35 -5.86
CA GLN A 107 -4.27 4.41 -7.24
C GLN A 107 -3.42 3.19 -7.57
N PHE A 108 -2.46 2.81 -6.72
CA PHE A 108 -1.63 1.62 -6.95
C PHE A 108 -2.45 0.33 -7.00
N PHE A 109 -3.40 0.17 -6.08
CA PHE A 109 -4.31 -0.98 -6.09
C PHE A 109 -5.13 -1.04 -7.38
N ASN A 110 -5.63 0.10 -7.86
CA ASN A 110 -6.39 0.19 -9.11
C ASN A 110 -5.57 -0.13 -10.37
N LEU A 111 -4.25 -0.16 -10.28
CA LEU A 111 -3.39 -0.61 -11.37
C LEU A 111 -3.23 -2.13 -11.41
N THR A 112 -3.58 -2.82 -10.32
CA THR A 112 -3.54 -4.27 -10.26
C THR A 112 -4.74 -4.88 -10.98
N ARG A 113 -4.62 -6.12 -11.44
CA ARG A 113 -5.73 -6.94 -11.96
C ARG A 113 -6.74 -7.32 -10.88
N MET A 114 -6.34 -7.18 -9.63
CA MET A 114 -7.13 -7.59 -8.47
C MET A 114 -8.25 -6.60 -8.16
N ASN A 115 -8.15 -5.35 -8.61
CA ASN A 115 -9.21 -4.35 -8.41
C ASN A 115 -10.55 -4.71 -9.09
N LEU A 116 -10.53 -5.61 -10.09
CA LEU A 116 -11.73 -6.11 -10.76
C LEU A 116 -12.37 -7.29 -10.01
N LEU A 117 -11.63 -7.93 -9.10
CA LEU A 117 -12.01 -9.19 -8.45
C LEU A 117 -12.23 -9.05 -6.95
N LEU A 118 -11.60 -8.04 -6.33
CA LEU A 118 -11.62 -7.82 -4.90
C LEU A 118 -12.42 -6.55 -4.54
N PRO A 119 -12.84 -6.42 -3.26
CA PRO A 119 -13.36 -5.17 -2.73
C PRO A 119 -12.36 -4.02 -2.88
N SER A 120 -12.80 -2.80 -2.59
CA SER A 120 -11.92 -1.63 -2.62
C SER A 120 -10.73 -1.81 -1.68
N PHE A 121 -9.61 -1.14 -1.98
CA PHE A 121 -8.41 -1.18 -1.13
C PHE A 121 -8.73 -0.80 0.32
N LEU A 122 -9.57 0.22 0.51
CA LEU A 122 -10.03 0.66 1.82
C LEU A 122 -10.78 -0.43 2.58
N GLU A 123 -11.68 -1.16 1.92
CA GLU A 123 -12.40 -2.29 2.54
C GLU A 123 -11.45 -3.42 2.91
N ILE A 124 -10.45 -3.72 2.08
CA ILE A 124 -9.42 -4.72 2.38
C ILE A 124 -8.65 -4.32 3.65
N CYS A 125 -8.16 -3.07 3.72
CA CYS A 125 -7.46 -2.57 4.90
C CYS A 125 -8.37 -2.61 6.13
N PHE A 126 -9.60 -2.13 6.02
CA PHE A 126 -10.55 -2.10 7.12
C PHE A 126 -10.84 -3.49 7.67
N ASN A 127 -11.10 -4.47 6.80
CA ASN A 127 -11.36 -5.85 7.21
C ASN A 127 -10.14 -6.45 7.92
N TYR A 128 -8.93 -6.16 7.45
CA TYR A 128 -7.71 -6.60 8.10
C TYR A 128 -7.57 -6.03 9.52
N PHE A 129 -7.67 -4.71 9.69
CA PHE A 129 -7.52 -4.07 11.00
C PHE A 129 -8.66 -4.43 11.97
N LYS A 130 -9.89 -4.57 11.46
CA LYS A 130 -11.04 -5.06 12.24
C LYS A 130 -10.79 -6.45 12.81
N ASN A 131 -10.21 -7.37 12.03
CA ASN A 131 -9.88 -8.72 12.49
C ASN A 131 -8.76 -8.73 13.54
N LEU A 132 -7.94 -7.68 13.61
CA LEU A 132 -6.92 -7.47 14.65
C LEU A 132 -7.47 -6.79 15.90
N GLU A 133 -8.78 -6.52 15.97
CA GLU A 133 -9.43 -5.72 17.02
C GLU A 133 -8.89 -4.27 17.09
N ILE A 134 -8.25 -3.78 16.03
CA ILE A 134 -7.72 -2.42 15.91
C ILE A 134 -8.72 -1.60 15.07
N GLY A 135 -9.48 -0.72 15.72
CA GLY A 135 -10.48 0.14 15.07
C GLY A 135 -11.82 -0.56 14.84
N THR A 136 -12.89 -0.04 15.47
CA THR A 136 -14.24 -0.63 15.41
C THR A 136 -15.14 0.00 14.34
N PHE A 137 -14.69 1.06 13.66
CA PHE A 137 -15.49 1.85 12.72
C PHE A 137 -14.85 1.92 11.34
N CYS A 138 -15.64 1.62 10.31
CA CYS A 138 -15.22 1.73 8.91
C CYS A 138 -15.12 3.21 8.51
N PRO A 139 -13.97 3.70 8.02
CA PRO A 139 -13.87 5.06 7.52
C PRO A 139 -14.80 5.22 6.30
N ARG A 140 -15.74 6.17 6.37
CA ARG A 140 -16.61 6.49 5.24
C ARG A 140 -15.82 7.25 4.17
N PRO A 141 -16.04 6.99 2.87
CA PRO A 141 -15.43 7.80 1.82
C PRO A 141 -15.82 9.27 2.01
N THR A 142 -14.83 10.15 1.83
CA THR A 142 -14.88 11.61 2.08
C THR A 142 -15.91 12.36 1.23
N SER A 143 -16.62 11.68 0.34
CA SER A 143 -17.63 12.23 -0.57
C SER A 143 -19.00 12.53 0.08
N GLN A 144 -19.11 12.46 1.42
CA GLN A 144 -20.34 12.85 2.15
C GLN A 144 -20.16 14.01 3.13
N ILE A 145 -19.06 14.77 3.02
CA ILE A 145 -18.86 16.00 3.81
C ILE A 145 -18.83 17.20 2.87
N PHE A 146 -19.98 17.48 2.22
CA PHE A 146 -20.40 18.81 1.77
C PHE A 146 -21.93 18.83 1.68
#